data_AF-A0AAV5UKN1-F1
#
_entry.id   AF-A0AAV5UKN1-F1
#
_cell.length_a   1.000
_cell.length_b   1.000
_cell.length_c   1.000
_cell.angle_alpha   90.00
_cell.angle_beta   90.00
_cell.angle_gamma   90.00
#
_symmetry.space_group_name_H-M   'P 1'
#
loop_
_entity.id
_entity.type
_entity.pdbx_description
1 polymer ?
#
loop_
_entity_poly.entity_id
_entity_poly.type
_entity_poly.pdbx_seq_one_letter_code
_entity_poly.pdbx_strand_id
1 'polypeptide(L)'
;MMRKLKIYEAKVKKVFILQALPLSTNIQKVEDRRIKNGKSIDGYMEETIKADATSMRIRVVELAKHCEKCVIYDLMPHHMDNGRFMMLNPITRLNYFERGGHHTLLGTSQMHYLKFT
;
A
#
# COMPACT_ATOMS: atom_id res chain seq x y z
N MET A 1 16.67 -3.42 -12.37
CA MET A 1 15.65 -2.50 -11.83
C MET A 1 16.15 -1.05 -11.82
N MET A 2 17.29 -0.75 -11.16
CA MET A 2 17.84 0.62 -11.04
C MET A 2 18.13 1.34 -12.37
N ARG A 3 18.67 0.64 -13.38
CA ARG A 3 18.91 1.25 -14.72
C ARG A 3 17.63 1.80 -15.36
N LYS A 4 16.50 1.10 -15.19
CA LYS A 4 15.20 1.55 -15.71
C LYS A 4 14.72 2.79 -14.95
N LEU A 5 14.85 2.80 -13.62
CA LEU A 5 14.50 3.95 -12.79
C LEU A 5 15.26 5.21 -13.21
N LYS A 6 16.58 5.11 -13.41
CA LYS A 6 17.42 6.23 -13.88
C LYS A 6 17.01 6.75 -15.27
N ILE A 7 16.64 5.85 -16.19
CA ILE A 7 16.14 6.24 -17.51
C ILE A 7 14.82 7.02 -17.41
N TYR A 8 13.91 6.61 -16.52
CA TYR A 8 12.66 7.33 -16.28
C TYR A 8 12.91 8.68 -15.60
N GLU A 9 13.70 8.68 -14.53
CA GLU A 9 14.06 9.87 -13.75
C GLU A 9 14.68 10.99 -14.63
N ALA A 10 15.52 10.63 -15.60
CA ALA A 10 16.12 11.60 -16.52
C ALA A 10 15.09 12.38 -17.36
N LYS A 11 13.90 11.81 -17.56
CA LYS A 11 12.87 12.35 -18.48
C LYS A 11 11.73 13.09 -17.78
N VAL A 12 11.68 13.07 -16.45
CA VAL A 12 10.54 13.62 -15.68
C VAL A 12 10.98 14.59 -14.59
N LYS A 13 10.02 15.38 -14.10
CA LYS A 13 10.23 16.30 -12.97
C LYS A 13 10.19 15.58 -11.61
N LYS A 14 9.30 14.60 -11.46
CA LYS A 14 9.15 13.74 -10.28
C LYS A 14 8.84 12.30 -10.72
N VAL A 15 9.31 11.31 -9.96
CA VAL A 15 8.92 9.90 -10.09
C VAL A 15 8.11 9.51 -8.86
N PHE A 16 6.85 9.17 -9.05
CA PHE A 16 5.99 8.75 -7.94
C PHE A 16 6.10 7.25 -7.72
N ILE A 17 6.54 6.86 -6.52
CA ILE A 17 6.57 5.45 -6.11
C ILE A 17 5.45 5.24 -5.11
N LEU A 18 4.40 4.54 -5.55
CA LEU A 18 3.28 4.16 -4.70
C LEU A 18 3.66 2.90 -3.90
N GLN A 19 3.50 2.96 -2.58
CA GLN A 19 3.70 1.77 -1.74
C GLN A 19 2.69 0.68 -2.14
N ALA A 20 3.20 -0.52 -2.41
CA ALA A 20 2.37 -1.68 -2.66
C ALA A 20 1.61 -2.07 -1.38
N LEU A 21 0.32 -2.34 -1.53
CA LEU A 21 -0.50 -2.89 -0.46
C LEU A 21 -0.28 -4.41 -0.36
N PRO A 22 -0.55 -5.03 0.80
CA PRO A 22 -0.34 -6.48 0.97
C PRO A 22 -1.09 -7.27 -0.10
N LEU A 23 -0.36 -8.07 -0.89
CA LEU A 23 -0.97 -9.00 -1.84
C LEU A 23 -1.45 -10.22 -1.06
N SER A 24 -2.76 -10.27 -0.79
CA SER A 24 -3.40 -11.46 -0.24
C SER A 24 -4.61 -11.78 -1.09
N THR A 25 -4.72 -13.05 -1.50
CA THR A 25 -5.90 -13.58 -2.21
C THR A 25 -7.16 -13.53 -1.36
N ASN A 26 -7.05 -13.23 -0.05
CA ASN A 26 -8.18 -13.08 0.85
C ASN A 26 -7.84 -12.13 2.04
N ILE A 27 -7.65 -10.84 1.74
CA ILE A 27 -7.24 -9.84 2.75
C ILE A 27 -8.24 -9.75 3.91
N GLN A 28 -9.54 -9.94 3.66
CA GLN A 28 -10.56 -9.95 4.72
C GLN A 28 -10.33 -11.10 5.71
N LYS A 29 -10.08 -12.33 5.23
CA LYS A 29 -9.78 -13.48 6.09
C LYS A 29 -8.51 -13.28 6.93
N VAL A 30 -7.52 -12.58 6.37
CA VAL A 30 -6.30 -12.20 7.09
C VAL A 30 -6.64 -11.24 8.23
N GLU A 31 -7.46 -10.22 7.95
CA GLU A 31 -7.86 -9.22 8.92
C GLU A 31 -8.75 -9.79 10.03
N ASP A 32 -9.69 -10.66 9.68
CA ASP A 32 -10.54 -11.35 10.65
C ASP A 32 -9.71 -12.23 11.61
N ARG A 33 -8.68 -12.93 11.08
CA ARG A 33 -7.78 -13.73 11.93
C ARG A 33 -6.94 -12.84 12.84
N ARG A 34 -6.48 -11.69 12.37
CA ARG A 34 -5.75 -10.72 13.20
C ARG A 34 -6.60 -10.25 14.38
N ILE A 35 -7.83 -9.81 14.10
CA ILE A 35 -8.77 -9.34 15.12
C ILE A 35 -9.04 -10.46 16.13
N LYS A 36 -9.33 -11.67 15.66
CA LYS A 36 -9.55 -12.85 16.51
C LYS A 36 -8.37 -13.14 17.44
N ASN A 37 -7.15 -12.94 16.96
CA ASN A 37 -5.93 -13.23 17.71
C ASN A 37 -5.46 -12.07 18.61
N GLY A 38 -6.22 -10.96 18.69
CA GLY A 38 -5.84 -9.79 19.49
C GLY A 38 -4.53 -9.14 19.05
N LYS A 39 -4.08 -9.40 17.81
CA LYS A 39 -2.81 -8.87 17.31
C LYS A 39 -3.00 -7.46 16.75
N SER A 40 -2.04 -6.57 17.01
CA SER A 40 -1.92 -5.33 16.25
C SER A 40 -1.72 -5.66 14.76
N ILE A 41 -1.98 -4.69 13.88
CA ILE A 41 -1.61 -4.82 12.47
C ILE A 41 -0.14 -5.24 12.34
N ASP A 42 0.75 -4.63 13.12
CA ASP A 42 2.17 -5.00 13.16
C ASP A 42 2.45 -6.44 13.62
N GLY A 43 1.65 -7.01 14.52
CA GLY A 43 1.84 -8.36 15.07
C GLY A 43 1.34 -9.51 14.17
N TYR A 44 0.38 -9.26 13.28
CA TYR A 44 -0.04 -10.25 12.27
C TYR A 44 0.73 -10.06 10.96
N MET A 45 1.25 -8.85 10.78
CA MET A 45 2.23 -8.55 9.78
C MET A 45 3.42 -9.52 9.89
N GLU A 46 4.05 -9.79 11.03
CA GLU A 46 5.28 -10.61 11.13
C GLU A 46 5.43 -11.83 10.19
N GLU A 47 4.40 -12.67 10.02
CA GLU A 47 4.47 -13.87 9.15
C GLU A 47 4.26 -13.56 7.65
N THR A 48 3.43 -12.56 7.32
CA THR A 48 3.14 -12.14 5.93
C THR A 48 4.06 -10.99 5.47
N ILE A 49 4.66 -10.28 6.42
CA ILE A 49 5.53 -9.10 6.25
C ILE A 49 7.00 -9.43 6.20
N LYS A 50 7.44 -10.46 6.91
CA LYS A 50 8.76 -11.04 6.60
C LYS A 50 8.80 -11.49 5.14
N ALA A 51 7.68 -11.98 4.60
CA ALA A 51 7.60 -12.39 3.21
C ALA A 51 7.52 -11.20 2.22
N ASP A 52 6.61 -10.23 2.43
CA ASP A 52 6.33 -9.25 1.36
C ASP A 52 6.35 -7.78 1.77
N ALA A 53 5.58 -7.30 2.76
CA ALA A 53 5.44 -5.85 2.95
C ALA A 53 6.63 -5.13 3.63
N THR A 54 7.43 -5.78 4.51
CA THR A 54 8.70 -5.18 4.98
C THR A 54 9.73 -5.19 3.85
N SER A 55 9.81 -6.29 3.11
CA SER A 55 10.65 -6.39 1.92
C SER A 55 10.28 -5.34 0.86
N MET A 56 9.00 -5.05 0.66
CA MET A 56 8.52 -3.99 -0.24
C MET A 56 8.89 -2.60 0.28
N ARG A 57 8.68 -2.32 1.58
CA ARG A 57 9.08 -1.03 2.16
C ARG A 57 10.58 -0.83 2.09
N ILE A 58 11.38 -1.85 2.41
CA ILE A 58 12.84 -1.82 2.25
C ILE A 58 13.20 -1.58 0.79
N ARG A 59 12.56 -2.27 -0.18
CA ARG A 59 12.80 -2.06 -1.61
C ARG A 59 12.45 -0.65 -2.06
N VAL A 60 11.33 -0.09 -1.60
CA VAL A 60 10.91 1.28 -1.93
C VAL A 60 11.87 2.31 -1.32
N VAL A 61 12.25 2.14 -0.05
CA VAL A 61 13.25 2.98 0.62
C VAL A 61 14.60 2.88 -0.10
N GLU A 62 15.03 1.68 -0.45
CA GLU A 62 16.28 1.47 -1.17
C GLU A 62 16.22 2.09 -2.57
N LEU A 63 15.13 1.92 -3.31
CA LEU A 63 14.92 2.57 -4.61
C LEU A 63 14.99 4.09 -4.50
N ALA A 64 14.42 4.67 -3.44
CA ALA A 64 14.46 6.11 -3.21
C ALA A 64 15.87 6.63 -2.90
N LYS A 65 16.73 5.85 -2.23
CA LYS A 65 18.14 6.25 -2.05
C LYS A 65 18.88 6.46 -3.37
N HIS A 66 18.47 5.76 -4.43
CA HIS A 66 19.07 5.83 -5.75
C HIS A 66 18.30 6.76 -6.70
N CYS A 67 17.38 7.60 -6.21
CA CYS A 67 16.52 8.45 -7.04
C CYS A 67 16.28 9.81 -6.38
N GLU A 68 16.88 10.85 -6.97
CA GLU A 68 16.84 12.24 -6.51
C GLU A 68 15.47 12.88 -6.74
N LYS A 69 14.74 12.45 -7.78
CA LYS A 69 13.41 12.99 -8.12
C LYS A 69 12.27 12.12 -7.61
N CYS A 70 12.54 11.07 -6.84
CA CYS A 70 11.52 10.17 -6.37
C CYS A 70 10.75 10.75 -5.18
N VAL A 71 9.43 10.56 -5.20
CA VAL A 71 8.56 10.83 -4.05
C VAL A 71 7.83 9.53 -3.71
N ILE A 72 8.04 9.06 -2.48
CA ILE A 72 7.36 7.88 -1.96
C ILE A 72 6.00 8.33 -1.42
N TYR A 73 4.94 7.64 -1.84
CA TYR A 73 3.60 7.81 -1.29
C TYR A 73 3.18 6.53 -0.59
N ASP A 74 3.09 6.60 0.74
CA ASP A 74 2.50 5.54 1.54
C ASP A 74 0.97 5.66 1.49
N LEU A 75 0.34 4.75 0.75
CA LEU A 75 -1.11 4.69 0.62
C LEU A 75 -1.77 3.96 1.80
N MET A 76 -1.01 3.23 2.62
CA MET A 76 -1.57 2.41 3.69
C MET A 76 -2.45 3.20 4.65
N PRO A 77 -2.07 4.41 5.14
CA PRO A 77 -2.89 5.17 6.08
C PRO A 77 -4.31 5.49 5.57
N HIS A 78 -4.51 5.59 4.26
CA HIS A 78 -5.82 5.85 3.68
C HIS A 78 -6.76 4.65 3.78
N HIS A 79 -6.21 3.45 3.89
CA HIS A 79 -6.95 2.20 4.05
C HIS A 79 -6.96 1.73 5.50
N MET A 80 -6.77 2.64 6.47
CA MET A 80 -6.72 2.32 7.88
C MET A 80 -7.84 3.03 8.63
N ASP A 81 -8.61 2.29 9.43
CA ASP A 81 -9.63 2.83 10.33
C ASP A 81 -9.48 2.18 11.72
N ASN A 82 -9.26 2.97 12.76
CA ASN A 82 -9.09 2.51 14.14
C ASN A 82 -8.09 1.33 14.28
N GLY A 83 -6.97 1.39 13.55
CA GLY A 83 -5.97 0.31 13.55
C GLY A 83 -6.43 -0.97 12.84
N ARG A 84 -7.39 -0.86 11.93
CA ARG A 84 -7.88 -1.94 11.04
C ARG A 84 -7.66 -1.58 9.59
N PHE A 85 -7.18 -2.54 8.81
CA PHE A 85 -7.03 -2.37 7.38
C PHE A 85 -8.39 -2.58 6.73
N MET A 86 -8.86 -1.57 6.01
CA MET A 86 -10.19 -1.53 5.43
C MET A 86 -10.15 -2.05 4.00
N MET A 87 -10.82 -3.17 3.77
CA MET A 87 -11.05 -3.73 2.42
C MET A 87 -12.34 -3.23 1.78
N LEU A 88 -13.27 -2.77 2.62
CA LEU A 88 -14.59 -2.32 2.25
C LEU A 88 -14.95 -1.06 3.02
N ASN A 89 -15.80 -0.25 2.43
CA ASN A 89 -16.37 0.90 3.11
C ASN A 89 -17.35 0.43 4.20
N PRO A 90 -17.22 0.88 5.46
CA PRO A 90 -18.04 0.37 6.56
C PRO A 90 -19.51 0.77 6.46
N ILE A 91 -19.82 1.85 5.73
CA ILE A 91 -21.18 2.38 5.55
C ILE A 91 -21.84 1.72 4.34
N THR A 92 -21.19 1.75 3.18
CA THR A 92 -21.77 1.28 1.91
C THR A 92 -21.51 -0.20 1.64
N ARG A 93 -20.58 -0.83 2.38
CA ARG A 93 -20.10 -2.21 2.19
C ARG A 93 -19.49 -2.49 0.81
N LEU A 94 -19.17 -1.45 0.05
CA LEU A 94 -18.52 -1.55 -1.24
C LEU A 94 -17.01 -1.75 -1.06
N ASN A 95 -16.40 -2.58 -1.92
CA ASN A 95 -14.97 -2.86 -1.86
C ASN A 95 -14.13 -1.68 -2.34
N TYR A 96 -13.00 -1.44 -1.65
CA TYR A 96 -11.96 -0.51 -2.12
C TYR A 96 -11.07 -1.12 -3.20
N PHE A 97 -11.05 -2.46 -3.30
CA PHE A 97 -10.22 -3.21 -4.23
C PHE A 97 -11.05 -4.18 -5.06
N GLU A 98 -10.71 -4.30 -6.33
CA GLU A 98 -11.19 -5.36 -7.20
C GLU A 98 -10.45 -6.67 -6.89
N ARG A 99 -10.93 -7.79 -7.46
CA ARG A 99 -10.34 -9.13 -7.24
C ARG A 99 -8.85 -9.20 -7.63
N GLY A 100 -8.39 -8.34 -8.54
CA GLY A 100 -6.99 -8.24 -8.96
C GLY A 100 -6.10 -7.37 -8.07
N GLY A 101 -6.64 -6.77 -7.00
CA GLY A 101 -5.90 -5.86 -6.12
C GLY A 101 -5.78 -4.42 -6.64
N HIS A 102 -6.40 -4.11 -7.78
CA HIS A 102 -6.55 -2.74 -8.25
C HIS A 102 -7.61 -1.99 -7.43
N HIS A 103 -7.42 -0.69 -7.20
CA HIS A 103 -8.44 0.12 -6.57
C HIS A 103 -9.71 0.20 -7.43
N THR A 104 -10.86 0.09 -6.78
CA THR A 104 -12.15 0.48 -7.40
C THR A 104 -12.23 2.00 -7.51
N LEU A 105 -13.28 2.52 -8.16
CA LEU A 105 -13.57 3.96 -8.13
C LEU A 105 -13.68 4.49 -6.68
N LEU A 106 -14.29 3.71 -5.80
CA LEU A 106 -14.40 4.06 -4.38
C LEU A 106 -13.03 4.07 -3.68
N GLY A 107 -12.21 3.04 -3.91
CA GLY A 107 -10.83 3.00 -3.39
C GLY A 107 -9.98 4.17 -3.87
N THR A 108 -10.17 4.58 -5.13
CA THR A 108 -9.49 5.73 -5.72
C THR A 108 -9.97 7.06 -5.13
N SER A 109 -11.27 7.18 -4.84
CA SER A 109 -11.84 8.38 -4.23
C SER A 109 -11.33 8.64 -2.79
N GLN A 110 -10.93 7.60 -2.05
CA GLN A 110 -10.25 7.79 -0.76
C GLN A 110 -8.86 8.42 -0.90
N MET A 111 -8.22 8.24 -2.06
CA MET A 111 -6.90 8.79 -2.37
C MET A 111 -6.98 10.22 -2.95
N HIS A 112 -8.16 10.71 -3.33
CA HIS A 112 -8.35 12.06 -3.90
C HIS A 112 -7.98 13.22 -2.96
N TYR A 113 -7.79 12.95 -1.66
CA TYR A 113 -7.26 13.93 -0.70
C TYR A 113 -5.72 14.06 -0.73
N LEU A 114 -5.04 13.27 -1.55
CA LEU A 114 -3.62 13.48 -1.87
C LEU A 114 -3.51 14.69 -2.81
N LYS A 115 -3.57 15.90 -2.25
CA LYS A 115 -3.17 17.10 -2.99
C LYS A 115 -1.70 16.93 -3.38
N PHE A 116 -1.45 16.77 -4.68
CA PHE A 116 -0.11 16.78 -5.28
C PHE A 116 0.43 18.22 -5.26
N THR A 117 0.90 18.68 -4.10
CA THR A 117 1.72 19.89 -3.98
C THR A 117 3.20 19.56 -4.15
#